data_AF-A0A254RIF9-F1
#
_entry.id   AF-A0A254RIF9-F1
#
_cell.length_a   1.000
_cell.length_b   1.000
_cell.length_c   1.000
_cell.angle_alpha   90.00
_cell.angle_beta   90.00
_cell.angle_gamma   90.00
#
_symmetry.space_group_name_H-M   'P 1'
#
loop_
_entity.id
_entity.type
_entity.pdbx_description
1 polymer ?
#
loop_
_entity_poly.entity_id
_entity_poly.type
_entity_poly.pdbx_seq_one_letter_code
_entity_poly.pdbx_strand_id
1 'polypeptide(L)'
;MDKKKAFTLIEIMVVIVIMGILAAVAVPKLFGMIAKAKAAELLAASGTYVHLQDAYLHQGHGVGTWNDIGYVGPENGKSSYFEYGSCLASDDGGEFIGWYATNLSSLNDCTARSSWAIIITPVSQNRAYYTQVASSAECATLSRYWEVGNINVSACTAATTQTAQQDSGDNSQSSDGDQDSDDDSSGNCVASNGKGAGLQHAYGQQKKCNPDAEKPGNGNGNSGSNGKNKH
;
A
#
# COMPACT_ATOMS: atom_id res chain seq x y z
N MET A 1 -46.46 -29.97 -51.95
CA MET A 1 -46.92 -30.43 -50.61
C MET A 1 -45.69 -30.80 -49.81
N ASP A 2 -45.23 -29.90 -48.96
CA ASP A 2 -44.02 -30.10 -48.18
C ASP A 2 -44.30 -31.05 -47.01
N LYS A 3 -43.66 -32.23 -47.05
CA LYS A 3 -43.69 -33.20 -45.95
C LYS A 3 -42.94 -32.59 -44.77
N LYS A 4 -43.68 -32.03 -43.81
CA LYS A 4 -43.11 -31.63 -42.52
C LYS A 4 -42.59 -32.89 -41.83
N LYS A 5 -41.27 -33.10 -41.86
CA LYS A 5 -40.60 -34.12 -41.05
C LYS A 5 -40.68 -33.66 -39.59
N ALA A 6 -41.53 -34.32 -38.81
CA ALA A 6 -41.53 -34.16 -37.37
C ALA A 6 -40.35 -34.95 -36.80
N PHE A 7 -39.51 -34.30 -35.99
CA PHE A 7 -38.46 -34.96 -35.22
C PHE A 7 -39.10 -35.95 -34.23
N THR A 8 -38.47 -37.10 -34.06
CA THR A 8 -39.01 -38.13 -33.16
C THR A 8 -38.70 -37.81 -31.70
N LEU A 9 -39.60 -38.16 -30.78
CA LEU A 9 -39.39 -37.89 -29.35
C LEU A 9 -38.13 -38.59 -28.81
N ILE A 10 -37.81 -39.78 -29.33
CA ILE A 10 -36.61 -40.53 -28.94
C ILE A 10 -35.31 -39.83 -29.37
N GLU A 11 -35.32 -39.14 -30.50
CA GLU A 11 -34.19 -38.39 -31.02
C GLU A 11 -33.90 -37.17 -30.16
N ILE A 12 -34.93 -36.53 -29.61
CA ILE A 12 -34.75 -35.47 -28.62
C ILE A 12 -34.30 -36.04 -27.27
N MET A 13 -34.77 -37.22 -26.86
CA MET A 13 -34.33 -37.87 -25.62
C MET A 13 -32.83 -38.20 -25.61
N VAL A 14 -32.31 -38.82 -26.68
CA VAL A 14 -30.87 -39.17 -26.72
C VAL A 14 -29.99 -37.92 -26.72
N VAL A 15 -30.43 -36.83 -27.38
CA VAL A 15 -29.70 -35.56 -27.41
C VAL A 15 -29.61 -34.93 -26.02
N ILE A 16 -30.72 -34.86 -25.27
CA ILE A 16 -30.67 -34.29 -23.91
C ILE A 16 -29.83 -35.15 -22.96
N VAL A 17 -29.81 -36.48 -23.15
CA VAL A 17 -28.95 -37.37 -22.35
C VAL A 17 -27.48 -37.10 -22.64
N ILE A 18 -27.09 -37.01 -23.92
CA ILE A 18 -25.70 -36.71 -24.29
C ILE A 18 -25.30 -35.31 -23.82
N MET A 19 -26.17 -34.30 -24.01
CA MET A 19 -25.93 -32.94 -23.53
C MET A 19 -25.81 -32.88 -22.00
N GLY A 20 -26.57 -33.70 -21.27
CA GLY A 20 -26.46 -33.83 -19.82
C GLY A 20 -25.09 -34.36 -19.38
N ILE A 21 -24.56 -35.37 -20.06
CA ILE A 21 -23.23 -35.93 -19.75
C ILE A 21 -22.13 -34.90 -20.03
N LEU A 22 -22.20 -34.20 -21.17
CA LEU A 22 -21.23 -33.15 -21.52
C LEU A 22 -21.26 -31.99 -20.53
N ALA A 23 -22.45 -31.55 -20.13
CA ALA A 23 -22.60 -30.49 -19.14
C ALA A 23 -22.02 -30.88 -17.77
N ALA A 24 -22.26 -32.12 -17.32
CA ALA A 24 -21.77 -32.61 -16.03
C ALA A 24 -20.24 -32.53 -15.89
N VAL A 25 -19.50 -32.81 -16.97
CA VAL A 25 -18.02 -32.73 -16.95
C VAL A 25 -17.48 -31.33 -17.23
N ALA A 26 -18.19 -30.51 -18.02
CA ALA A 26 -17.73 -29.20 -18.45
C ALA A 26 -17.96 -28.09 -17.41
N VAL A 27 -19.11 -28.13 -16.72
CA VAL A 27 -19.55 -27.06 -15.82
C VAL A 27 -18.57 -26.82 -14.65
N PRO A 28 -18.07 -27.85 -13.92
CA PRO A 28 -17.12 -27.63 -12.84
C PRO A 28 -15.83 -26.94 -13.31
N LYS A 29 -15.33 -27.32 -14.49
CA LYS A 29 -14.11 -26.75 -15.07
C LYS A 29 -14.30 -25.30 -15.50
N LEU A 30 -15.50 -24.95 -15.98
CA LEU A 30 -15.84 -23.59 -16.38
C LEU A 30 -15.78 -22.62 -15.19
N PHE A 31 -16.27 -23.00 -14.01
CA PHE A 31 -16.22 -22.14 -12.83
C PHE A 31 -14.79 -21.80 -12.40
N GLY A 32 -13.86 -22.76 -12.47
CA GLY A 32 -12.44 -22.51 -12.20
C GLY A 32 -11.80 -21.55 -13.22
N MET A 33 -12.18 -21.65 -14.50
CA MET A 33 -11.69 -20.71 -15.53
C MET A 33 -12.24 -19.30 -15.32
N ILE A 34 -13.51 -19.16 -14.93
CA ILE A 34 -14.12 -17.86 -14.60
C ILE A 34 -13.43 -17.23 -13.39
N ALA A 35 -13.13 -18.03 -12.35
CA ALA A 35 -12.41 -17.54 -11.17
C ALA A 35 -11.01 -17.01 -11.53
N LYS A 36 -10.26 -17.73 -12.38
CA LYS A 36 -8.95 -17.27 -12.89
C LYS A 36 -9.06 -16.02 -13.76
N ALA A 37 -10.09 -15.92 -14.60
CA ALA A 37 -10.31 -14.74 -15.41
C ALA A 37 -10.59 -13.50 -14.56
N LYS A 38 -11.38 -13.63 -13.49
CA LYS A 38 -11.58 -12.56 -12.50
C LYS A 38 -10.27 -12.19 -11.80
N ALA A 39 -9.50 -13.18 -11.35
CA ALA A 39 -8.21 -12.93 -10.68
C ALA A 39 -7.13 -12.34 -11.61
N ALA A 40 -7.31 -12.38 -12.94
CA ALA A 40 -6.36 -11.82 -13.90
C ALA A 40 -6.23 -10.29 -13.78
N GLU A 41 -7.26 -9.59 -13.28
CA GLU A 41 -7.17 -8.14 -13.04
C GLU A 41 -6.16 -7.79 -11.96
N LEU A 42 -5.91 -8.70 -11.01
CA LEU A 42 -4.91 -8.52 -9.95
C LEU A 42 -3.50 -8.36 -10.53
N LEU A 43 -3.18 -9.13 -11.58
CA LEU A 43 -1.85 -9.09 -12.19
C LEU A 43 -1.58 -7.74 -12.86
N ALA A 44 -2.58 -7.17 -13.52
CA ALA A 44 -2.46 -5.83 -14.10
C ALA A 44 -2.36 -4.77 -13.00
N ALA A 45 -3.26 -4.82 -12.02
CA ALA A 45 -3.34 -3.84 -10.93
C ALA A 45 -2.06 -3.82 -10.07
N SER A 46 -1.54 -4.99 -9.68
CA SER A 46 -0.32 -5.10 -8.88
C SER A 46 0.94 -4.80 -9.70
N GLY A 47 0.98 -5.18 -10.97
CA GLY A 47 2.09 -4.88 -11.87
C GLY A 47 2.28 -3.37 -12.08
N THR A 48 1.18 -2.64 -12.28
CA THR A 48 1.23 -1.17 -12.35
C THR A 48 1.74 -0.56 -11.04
N TYR A 49 1.28 -1.06 -9.90
CA TYR A 49 1.74 -0.59 -8.59
C TYR A 49 3.26 -0.78 -8.41
N VAL A 50 3.77 -1.98 -8.65
CA VAL A 50 5.22 -2.28 -8.51
C VAL A 50 6.05 -1.41 -9.44
N HIS A 51 5.61 -1.22 -10.69
CA HIS A 51 6.33 -0.38 -11.65
C HIS A 51 6.42 1.08 -11.21
N LEU A 52 5.33 1.65 -10.71
CA LEU A 52 5.32 3.03 -10.19
C LEU A 52 6.17 3.15 -8.93
N GLN A 53 6.10 2.17 -8.04
CA GLN A 53 6.91 2.15 -6.82
C GLN A 53 8.42 2.07 -7.13
N ASP A 54 8.81 1.26 -8.12
CA ASP A 54 10.19 1.18 -8.59
C ASP A 54 10.67 2.49 -9.24
N ALA A 55 9.82 3.11 -10.06
CA ALA A 55 10.14 4.40 -10.65
C ALA A 55 10.35 5.49 -9.58
N TYR A 56 9.56 5.44 -8.50
CA TYR A 56 9.68 6.36 -7.36
C TYR A 56 10.97 6.11 -6.56
N LEU A 57 11.29 4.83 -6.30
CA LEU A 57 12.55 4.44 -5.64
C LEU A 57 13.79 4.88 -6.44
N HIS A 58 13.75 4.76 -7.77
CA HIS A 58 14.86 5.17 -8.63
C HIS A 58 15.11 6.68 -8.65
N GLN A 59 14.11 7.50 -8.28
CA GLN A 59 14.27 8.95 -8.15
C GLN A 59 14.96 9.37 -6.84
N GLY A 60 15.29 8.43 -5.96
CA GLY A 60 15.87 8.74 -4.65
C GLY A 60 14.85 8.94 -3.55
N HIS A 61 13.58 8.68 -3.83
CA HIS A 61 12.55 8.64 -2.81
C HIS A 61 12.51 7.26 -2.17
N GLY A 62 12.12 7.19 -0.89
CA GLY A 62 11.84 5.92 -0.22
C GLY A 62 10.55 5.30 -0.73
N VAL A 63 10.02 4.30 0.00
CA VAL A 63 8.72 3.73 -0.34
C VAL A 63 7.62 4.76 -0.03
N GLY A 64 6.75 5.01 -1.01
CA GLY A 64 5.76 6.09 -0.97
C GLY A 64 4.34 5.53 -0.95
N THR A 65 3.40 6.33 -0.45
CA THR A 65 1.97 6.05 -0.51
C THR A 65 1.47 6.02 -1.96
N TRP A 66 0.26 5.51 -2.17
CA TRP A 66 -0.36 5.50 -3.50
C TRP A 66 -0.44 6.90 -4.12
N ASN A 67 -0.67 7.92 -3.30
CA ASN A 67 -0.68 9.31 -3.73
C ASN A 67 0.72 9.79 -4.14
N ASP A 68 1.77 9.41 -3.39
CA ASP A 68 3.15 9.81 -3.69
C ASP A 68 3.64 9.24 -5.03
N ILE A 69 3.28 7.99 -5.31
CA ILE A 69 3.67 7.29 -6.56
C ILE A 69 2.69 7.52 -7.71
N GLY A 70 1.58 8.23 -7.47
CA GLY A 70 0.52 8.46 -8.47
C GLY A 70 -0.25 7.20 -8.86
N TYR A 71 -0.32 6.18 -8.01
CA TYR A 71 -1.09 4.98 -8.24
C TYR A 71 -2.57 5.21 -7.88
N VAL A 72 -3.46 4.80 -8.78
CA VAL A 72 -4.89 4.73 -8.53
C VAL A 72 -5.34 3.31 -8.80
N GLY A 73 -5.98 2.67 -7.80
CA GLY A 73 -6.52 1.32 -7.96
C GLY A 73 -7.61 1.25 -9.04
N PRO A 74 -7.86 0.07 -9.64
CA PRO A 74 -8.92 -0.10 -10.62
C PRO A 74 -10.27 0.41 -10.10
N GLU A 75 -11.03 1.07 -10.97
CA GLU A 75 -12.35 1.63 -10.63
C GLU A 75 -12.33 2.47 -9.33
N ASN A 76 -11.27 3.26 -9.12
CA ASN A 76 -11.06 4.09 -7.93
C ASN A 76 -11.01 3.29 -6.61
N GLY A 77 -10.42 2.09 -6.65
CA GLY A 77 -10.16 1.28 -5.47
C GLY A 77 -11.20 0.18 -5.22
N LYS A 78 -12.20 0.01 -6.09
CA LYS A 78 -13.14 -1.10 -6.01
C LYS A 78 -13.72 -1.49 -7.36
N SER A 79 -13.39 -2.69 -7.82
CA SER A 79 -13.99 -3.29 -9.01
C SER A 79 -15.25 -4.08 -8.66
N SER A 80 -15.85 -4.72 -9.67
CA SER A 80 -16.93 -5.68 -9.49
C SER A 80 -16.56 -6.92 -8.65
N TYR A 81 -15.26 -7.23 -8.52
CA TYR A 81 -14.79 -8.48 -7.91
C TYR A 81 -13.87 -8.25 -6.71
N PHE A 82 -13.16 -7.13 -6.65
CA PHE A 82 -12.16 -6.84 -5.63
C PHE A 82 -12.27 -5.43 -5.07
N GLU A 83 -11.85 -5.30 -3.82
CA GLU A 83 -11.60 -4.04 -3.14
C GLU A 83 -10.10 -3.90 -2.92
N TYR A 84 -9.54 -2.75 -3.27
CA TYR A 84 -8.10 -2.50 -3.24
C TYR A 84 -7.74 -1.53 -2.12
N GLY A 85 -6.54 -1.67 -1.57
CA GLY A 85 -6.00 -0.69 -0.63
C GLY A 85 -4.52 -0.90 -0.35
N SER A 86 -3.99 -0.13 0.59
CA SER A 86 -2.59 -0.18 1.03
C SER A 86 -2.48 -0.06 2.53
N CYS A 87 -1.36 -0.52 3.09
CA CYS A 87 -0.97 -0.29 4.47
C CYS A 87 0.51 0.01 4.53
N LEU A 88 0.83 1.26 4.26
CA LEU A 88 2.11 1.81 4.65
C LEU A 88 1.99 2.29 6.09
N ALA A 89 2.33 1.41 7.03
CA ALA A 89 2.64 1.82 8.39
C ALA A 89 4.16 2.03 8.45
N SER A 90 4.63 3.27 8.50
CA SER A 90 6.04 3.61 8.71
C SER A 90 6.34 3.60 10.23
N ASP A 91 7.52 3.25 10.75
CA ASP A 91 8.83 3.87 10.47
C ASP A 91 10.07 2.96 10.62
N ASP A 92 9.96 1.64 10.84
CA ASP A 92 11.12 0.84 11.30
C ASP A 92 11.80 -0.06 10.25
N GLY A 93 11.83 0.32 8.97
CA GLY A 93 12.57 -0.44 7.94
C GLY A 93 12.14 -1.91 7.77
N GLY A 94 10.95 -2.26 8.27
CA GLY A 94 10.38 -3.60 8.23
C GLY A 94 9.63 -3.89 6.93
N GLU A 95 9.10 -5.12 6.83
CA GLU A 95 8.18 -5.50 5.76
C GLU A 95 6.80 -4.89 5.99
N PHE A 96 6.19 -4.36 4.94
CA PHE A 96 4.83 -3.83 4.99
C PHE A 96 4.07 -4.15 3.71
N ILE A 97 2.75 -4.04 3.76
CA ILE A 97 1.90 -4.34 2.59
C ILE A 97 1.61 -3.02 1.86
N GLY A 98 2.31 -2.84 0.74
CA GLY A 98 2.19 -1.63 -0.10
C GLY A 98 0.94 -1.63 -0.96
N TRP A 99 0.41 -2.81 -1.25
CA TRP A 99 -0.80 -3.00 -2.04
C TRP A 99 -1.49 -4.27 -1.59
N TYR A 100 -2.82 -4.25 -1.50
CA TYR A 100 -3.62 -5.44 -1.36
C TYR A 100 -4.92 -5.34 -2.17
N ALA A 101 -5.48 -6.50 -2.47
CA ALA A 101 -6.81 -6.66 -3.02
C ALA A 101 -7.55 -7.74 -2.24
N THR A 102 -8.81 -7.51 -1.94
CA THR A 102 -9.68 -8.44 -1.22
C THR A 102 -10.88 -8.80 -2.09
N ASN A 103 -11.15 -10.08 -2.32
CA ASN A 103 -12.29 -10.47 -3.14
C ASN A 103 -13.62 -10.19 -2.42
N LEU A 104 -14.59 -9.67 -3.16
CA LEU A 104 -15.93 -9.35 -2.66
C LEU A 104 -16.83 -10.58 -2.57
N SER A 105 -16.58 -11.58 -3.42
CA SER A 105 -17.31 -12.85 -3.50
C SER A 105 -16.36 -14.02 -3.63
N SER A 106 -16.80 -15.23 -3.29
CA SER A 106 -15.98 -16.43 -3.51
C SER A 106 -15.60 -16.60 -4.98
N LEU A 107 -14.36 -17.03 -5.20
CA LEU A 107 -13.78 -17.32 -6.51
C LEU A 107 -13.49 -18.83 -6.56
N ASN A 108 -14.52 -19.62 -6.83
CA ASN A 108 -14.47 -21.08 -6.67
C ASN A 108 -14.15 -21.46 -5.21
N ASP A 109 -13.07 -22.19 -4.95
CA ASP A 109 -12.66 -22.64 -3.61
C ASP A 109 -12.02 -21.52 -2.77
N CYS A 110 -11.67 -20.39 -3.39
CA CYS A 110 -11.20 -19.21 -2.67
C CYS A 110 -12.39 -18.48 -2.03
N THR A 111 -12.46 -18.48 -0.70
CA THR A 111 -13.59 -17.90 0.05
C THR A 111 -13.66 -16.38 -0.13
N ALA A 112 -14.86 -15.81 0.05
CA ALA A 112 -15.03 -14.35 0.03
C ALA A 112 -14.17 -13.70 1.13
N ARG A 113 -13.70 -12.47 0.89
CA ARG A 113 -12.79 -11.71 1.77
C ARG A 113 -11.39 -12.30 1.95
N SER A 114 -11.01 -13.26 1.11
CA SER A 114 -9.62 -13.63 0.87
C SER A 114 -8.85 -12.49 0.21
N SER A 115 -7.54 -12.44 0.45
CA SER A 115 -6.73 -11.30 0.06
C SER A 115 -5.48 -11.71 -0.70
N TRP A 116 -5.03 -10.79 -1.54
CA TRP A 116 -3.77 -10.79 -2.28
C TRP A 116 -3.02 -9.55 -1.86
N ALA A 117 -1.73 -9.65 -1.56
CA ALA A 117 -0.91 -8.50 -1.22
C ALA A 117 0.46 -8.51 -1.88
N ILE A 118 0.97 -7.30 -2.12
CA ILE A 118 2.37 -7.03 -2.42
C ILE A 118 3.02 -6.59 -1.12
N ILE A 119 3.87 -7.46 -0.58
CA ILE A 119 4.74 -7.15 0.55
C ILE A 119 5.99 -6.49 -0.01
N ILE A 120 6.36 -5.35 0.57
CA ILE A 120 7.56 -4.60 0.24
C ILE A 120 8.57 -4.82 1.36
N THR A 121 9.75 -5.28 0.98
CA THR A 121 10.91 -5.42 1.87
C THR A 121 11.95 -4.38 1.44
N PRO A 122 12.01 -3.21 2.09
CA PRO A 122 13.00 -2.18 1.75
C PRO A 122 14.42 -2.69 2.05
N VAL A 123 15.35 -2.45 1.12
CA VAL A 123 16.76 -2.87 1.25
C VAL A 123 17.68 -1.66 1.42
N SER A 124 17.35 -0.58 0.73
CA SER A 124 18.01 0.72 0.83
C SER A 124 17.02 1.81 0.42
N GLN A 125 17.44 3.07 0.47
CA GLN A 125 16.61 4.21 0.07
C GLN A 125 16.01 4.08 -1.34
N ASN A 126 16.72 3.45 -2.27
CA ASN A 126 16.34 3.38 -3.69
C ASN A 126 16.09 1.94 -4.17
N ARG A 127 15.94 0.98 -3.27
CA ARG A 127 15.75 -0.43 -3.64
C ARG A 127 14.88 -1.16 -2.63
N ALA A 128 13.89 -1.88 -3.14
CA ALA A 128 13.05 -2.79 -2.38
C ALA A 128 12.87 -4.11 -3.12
N TYR A 129 12.54 -5.17 -2.39
CA TYR A 129 12.03 -6.42 -2.95
C TYR A 129 10.51 -6.46 -2.81
N TYR A 130 9.85 -7.09 -3.78
CA TYR A 130 8.40 -7.26 -3.79
C TYR A 130 8.06 -8.75 -3.76
N THR A 131 7.26 -9.14 -2.77
CA THR A 131 6.77 -10.51 -2.63
C THR A 131 5.26 -10.52 -2.84
N GLN A 132 4.80 -11.41 -3.72
CA GLN A 132 3.40 -11.61 -4.04
C GLN A 132 2.82 -12.72 -3.15
N VAL A 133 1.88 -12.38 -2.28
CA VAL A 133 1.28 -13.33 -1.34
C VAL A 133 -0.24 -13.37 -1.47
N ALA A 134 -0.81 -14.57 -1.36
CA ALA A 134 -2.24 -14.81 -1.24
C ALA A 134 -2.57 -15.39 0.15
N SER A 135 -3.76 -15.10 0.65
CA SER A 135 -4.18 -15.48 2.00
C SER A 135 -4.42 -16.98 2.19
N SER A 136 -4.58 -17.75 1.10
CA SER A 136 -4.77 -19.20 1.15
C SER A 136 -4.24 -19.89 -0.10
N ALA A 137 -4.06 -21.21 -0.02
CA ALA A 137 -3.59 -22.03 -1.14
C ALA A 137 -4.58 -22.01 -2.31
N GLU A 138 -5.88 -22.06 -2.03
CA GLU A 138 -6.94 -22.03 -3.03
C GLU A 138 -6.86 -20.74 -3.84
N CYS A 139 -6.67 -19.60 -3.18
CA CYS A 139 -6.53 -18.30 -3.81
C CYS A 139 -5.21 -18.15 -4.58
N ALA A 140 -4.11 -18.72 -4.06
CA ALA A 140 -2.82 -18.74 -4.75
C ALA A 140 -2.89 -19.47 -6.11
N THR A 141 -3.76 -20.49 -6.26
CA THR A 141 -3.92 -21.19 -7.54
C THR A 141 -4.62 -20.36 -8.64
N LEU A 142 -5.29 -19.26 -8.26
CA LEU A 142 -6.03 -18.40 -9.19
C LEU A 142 -5.11 -17.39 -9.88
N SER A 143 -3.99 -17.02 -9.26
CA SER A 143 -3.06 -16.01 -9.73
C SER A 143 -1.66 -16.59 -9.90
N ARG A 144 -1.09 -16.49 -11.10
CA ARG A 144 0.23 -17.07 -11.39
C ARG A 144 1.32 -16.30 -10.64
N TYR A 145 2.25 -17.01 -9.99
CA TYR A 145 3.38 -16.45 -9.22
C TYR A 145 3.06 -15.90 -7.81
N TRP A 146 1.90 -16.26 -7.26
CA TRP A 146 1.52 -15.87 -5.89
C TRP A 146 1.77 -17.05 -4.95
N GLU A 147 2.49 -16.79 -3.86
CA GLU A 147 2.74 -17.79 -2.82
C GLU A 147 1.76 -17.61 -1.66
N VAL A 148 1.59 -18.64 -0.83
CA VAL A 148 0.75 -18.51 0.37
C VAL A 148 1.54 -17.74 1.43
N GLY A 149 0.94 -16.68 1.98
CA GLY A 149 1.58 -15.85 2.98
C GLY A 149 0.59 -15.26 3.97
N ASN A 150 1.12 -14.75 5.07
CA ASN A 150 0.31 -14.06 6.07
C ASN A 150 0.00 -12.64 5.59
N ILE A 151 -1.29 -12.34 5.46
CA ILE A 151 -1.78 -11.01 5.08
C ILE A 151 -2.66 -10.48 6.20
N ASN A 152 -2.19 -9.46 6.91
CA ASN A 152 -2.97 -8.81 7.97
C ASN A 152 -3.60 -7.51 7.44
N VAL A 153 -4.64 -7.64 6.61
CA VAL A 153 -5.35 -6.47 6.05
C VAL A 153 -6.07 -5.66 7.14
N SER A 154 -6.44 -6.27 8.26
CA SER A 154 -7.04 -5.56 9.40
C SER A 154 -6.10 -4.54 10.05
N ALA A 155 -4.78 -4.76 9.99
CA ALA A 155 -3.82 -3.76 10.42
C ALA A 155 -3.87 -2.50 9.54
N CYS A 156 -4.31 -2.64 8.30
CA CYS A 156 -4.42 -1.56 7.31
C CYS A 156 -5.59 -0.63 7.57
N THR A 157 -6.68 -1.12 8.15
CA THR A 157 -7.83 -0.28 8.54
C THR A 157 -7.56 0.62 9.77
N ALA A 158 -6.51 0.34 10.55
CA ALA A 158 -6.05 1.25 11.61
C ALA A 158 -5.10 2.35 11.08
N ALA A 159 -4.46 2.12 9.93
CA ALA A 159 -3.57 3.06 9.25
C ALA A 159 -4.30 3.69 8.05
N THR A 160 -5.18 4.64 8.33
CA THR A 160 -5.82 5.54 7.34
C THR A 160 -6.53 4.88 6.15
N THR A 161 -7.85 4.83 6.23
CA THR A 161 -8.72 4.86 5.05
C THR A 161 -8.43 6.13 4.23
N GLN A 162 -7.56 6.03 3.22
CA GLN A 162 -7.47 7.04 2.15
C GLN A 162 -8.28 6.52 0.96
N THR A 163 -9.60 6.51 1.11
CA THR A 163 -10.46 6.61 -0.07
C THR A 163 -10.22 7.98 -0.68
N ALA A 164 -10.04 8.03 -2.01
CA ALA A 164 -9.99 9.28 -2.75
C ALA A 164 -11.30 10.05 -2.50
N GLN A 165 -11.24 11.05 -1.62
CA GLN A 165 -12.36 11.93 -1.37
C GLN A 165 -12.31 13.06 -2.39
N GLN A 166 -13.26 13.01 -3.31
CA GLN A 166 -13.61 14.09 -4.21
C GLN A 166 -14.19 15.21 -3.34
N ASP A 167 -13.38 16.21 -3.02
CA ASP A 167 -13.84 17.40 -2.31
C ASP A 167 -14.78 18.19 -3.24
N SER A 168 -16.01 18.39 -2.78
CA SER A 168 -17.06 19.12 -3.49
C SER A 168 -17.80 19.98 -2.48
N GLY A 169 -17.51 21.29 -2.50
CA GLY A 169 -18.20 22.36 -1.76
C GLY A 169 -17.77 22.45 -0.28
N ASP A 170 -17.54 23.60 0.32
CA ASP A 170 -18.16 24.90 0.06
C ASP A 170 -17.31 26.02 0.70
N ASN A 171 -17.22 27.14 0.00
CA ASN A 171 -16.50 28.33 0.44
C ASN A 171 -17.46 29.19 1.27
N SER A 172 -17.21 29.34 2.57
CA SER A 172 -17.89 30.38 3.36
C SER A 172 -16.94 31.05 4.34
N GLN A 173 -16.98 32.39 4.22
CA GLN A 173 -16.16 33.43 4.81
C GLN A 173 -16.35 33.66 6.32
N SER A 174 -15.43 34.48 6.83
CA SER A 174 -15.47 35.37 8.01
C SER A 174 -15.02 34.75 9.35
N SER A 175 -14.19 35.39 10.16
CA SER A 175 -14.12 36.83 10.44
C SER A 175 -12.71 37.30 10.88
N ASP A 176 -12.41 38.52 10.45
CA ASP A 176 -11.65 39.63 11.05
C ASP A 176 -10.91 39.44 12.39
N GLY A 177 -9.69 39.99 12.43
CA GLY A 177 -8.94 40.27 13.65
C GLY A 177 -7.52 40.76 13.37
N ASP A 178 -7.36 42.06 13.09
CA ASP A 178 -6.09 42.77 13.08
C ASP A 178 -5.40 42.72 14.45
N GLN A 179 -4.09 42.48 14.49
CA GLN A 179 -3.19 43.12 15.47
C GLN A 179 -1.70 42.94 15.08
N ASP A 180 -1.07 44.07 14.76
CA ASP A 180 0.37 44.30 14.72
C ASP A 180 1.02 44.08 16.10
N SER A 181 2.19 43.43 16.13
CA SER A 181 3.34 43.83 16.98
C SER A 181 4.54 42.87 16.84
N ASP A 182 5.62 43.42 16.27
CA ASP A 182 7.07 43.32 16.52
C ASP A 182 7.75 42.12 17.26
N ASP A 183 8.95 41.82 16.74
CA ASP A 183 10.07 40.98 17.19
C ASP A 183 10.29 40.83 18.72
N ASP A 184 10.67 39.63 19.20
CA ASP A 184 12.06 39.30 19.55
C ASP A 184 12.22 37.83 20.01
N SER A 185 13.42 37.31 19.81
CA SER A 185 13.83 35.92 20.06
C SER A 185 14.14 35.66 21.54
N SER A 186 13.51 34.65 22.16
CA SER A 186 14.15 33.84 23.22
C SER A 186 13.37 32.56 23.50
N GLY A 187 14.13 31.47 23.68
CA GLY A 187 13.63 30.10 23.67
C GLY A 187 12.74 29.73 24.84
N ASN A 188 11.68 28.98 24.52
CA ASN A 188 11.06 28.05 25.44
C ASN A 188 10.50 26.87 24.61
N CYS A 189 11.01 25.66 24.83
CA CYS A 189 10.51 24.46 24.17
C CYS A 189 9.17 24.06 24.80
N VAL A 190 8.07 24.58 24.27
CA VAL A 190 6.71 24.15 24.63
C VAL A 190 6.23 23.15 23.59
N ALA A 191 6.07 21.90 24.02
CA ALA A 191 5.44 20.86 23.22
C ALA A 191 3.99 21.26 22.90
N SER A 192 3.71 21.52 21.62
CA SER A 192 2.39 21.87 21.12
C SER A 192 1.83 20.72 20.28
N ASN A 193 0.82 20.04 20.81
CA ASN A 193 -0.05 19.16 20.03
C ASN A 193 -0.81 20.02 19.00
N GLY A 194 -0.50 19.84 17.72
CA GLY A 194 -1.16 20.53 16.62
C GLY A 194 -1.29 19.60 15.42
N LYS A 195 -2.53 19.39 14.98
CA LYS A 195 -2.91 18.63 13.79
C LYS A 195 -2.35 19.29 12.53
N GLY A 196 -1.86 18.47 11.60
CA GLY A 196 -1.68 18.82 10.20
C GLY A 196 -0.24 19.15 9.77
N ALA A 197 0.13 18.57 8.62
CA ALA A 197 1.35 18.77 7.83
C ALA A 197 2.61 17.99 8.23
N GLY A 198 3.18 17.26 7.27
CA GLY A 198 4.61 16.93 7.27
C GLY A 198 5.03 15.48 6.99
N LEU A 199 4.54 14.86 5.92
CA LEU A 199 5.25 13.74 5.27
C LEU A 199 6.52 14.27 4.62
N GLN A 200 7.61 14.30 5.38
CA GLN A 200 9.02 14.41 4.96
C GLN A 200 9.79 14.66 6.25
N HIS A 201 10.51 13.66 6.77
CA HIS A 201 11.75 13.80 7.56
C HIS A 201 12.03 12.48 8.28
N ALA A 202 12.61 11.50 7.58
CA ALA A 202 13.23 10.36 8.27
C ALA A 202 14.45 9.76 7.55
N TYR A 203 15.06 10.46 6.57
CA TYR A 203 16.31 9.97 5.97
C TYR A 203 17.34 11.04 5.59
N GLY A 204 17.29 12.20 6.23
CA GLY A 204 18.27 13.26 5.97
C GLY A 204 18.49 14.20 7.14
N GLN A 205 19.05 13.73 8.26
CA GLN A 205 19.75 14.58 9.24
C GLN A 205 20.79 13.74 10.02
N GLN A 206 21.88 13.35 9.35
CA GLN A 206 23.11 12.93 10.03
C GLN A 206 24.30 13.71 9.47
N LYS A 207 24.19 15.04 9.42
CA LYS A 207 25.37 15.90 9.35
C LYS A 207 25.15 17.19 10.15
N LYS A 208 26.04 17.38 11.13
CA LYS A 208 26.33 18.59 11.92
C LYS A 208 25.70 18.69 13.31
N CYS A 209 26.22 17.90 14.24
CA CYS A 209 26.55 18.38 15.59
C CYS A 209 28.02 18.06 15.84
N ASN A 210 28.91 19.03 15.58
CA ASN A 210 30.29 19.00 16.09
C ASN A 210 30.34 20.03 17.22
N PRO A 211 30.40 19.64 18.51
CA PRO A 211 30.38 20.58 19.61
C PRO A 211 31.79 20.90 20.09
N ASP A 212 32.75 21.22 19.22
CA ASP A 212 34.06 21.74 19.66
C ASP A 212 34.65 22.66 18.58
N ALA A 213 34.37 23.96 18.69
CA ALA A 213 35.17 25.01 18.06
C ALA A 213 35.12 26.27 18.94
N GLU A 214 36.30 26.62 19.41
CA GLU A 214 36.69 27.75 20.26
C GLU A 214 36.09 29.10 19.88
N LYS A 215 35.97 29.99 20.88
CA LYS A 215 36.27 31.43 20.74
C LYS A 215 36.50 32.11 22.12
N PRO A 216 37.09 33.32 22.18
CA PRO A 216 38.26 33.60 23.01
C PRO A 216 38.03 34.59 24.16
N GLY A 217 38.91 34.52 25.16
CA GLY A 217 39.46 35.65 25.93
C GLY A 217 38.56 36.36 26.96
N ASN A 218 38.90 36.23 28.24
CA ASN A 218 39.20 37.39 29.09
C ASN A 218 40.00 36.97 30.33
N GLY A 219 41.03 37.73 30.67
CA GLY A 219 41.96 37.44 31.76
C GLY A 219 41.54 38.01 33.12
N ASN A 220 41.93 37.31 34.17
CA ASN A 220 42.39 37.82 35.46
C ASN A 220 42.88 36.56 36.22
N GLY A 221 44.14 36.42 36.64
CA GLY A 221 44.77 37.28 37.62
C GLY A 221 44.79 36.55 38.96
N ASN A 222 45.95 35.97 39.28
CA ASN A 222 46.58 35.95 40.61
C ASN A 222 46.74 34.62 41.37
N SER A 223 48.03 34.37 41.72
CA SER A 223 48.59 33.83 42.98
C SER A 223 48.73 32.33 43.25
N GLY A 224 49.99 31.94 43.55
CA GLY A 224 50.35 30.90 44.53
C GLY A 224 50.98 29.64 43.92
N SER A 225 52.30 29.59 43.70
CA SER A 225 53.34 29.19 44.66
C SER A 225 53.52 27.66 44.85
N ASN A 226 54.75 27.23 44.59
CA ASN A 226 55.49 26.06 45.11
C ASN A 226 55.20 24.64 44.60
N GLY A 227 56.29 23.97 44.19
CA GLY A 227 56.43 22.52 44.37
C GLY A 227 57.37 21.82 43.38
N LYS A 228 58.52 21.37 43.86
CA LYS A 228 59.65 20.75 43.14
C LYS A 228 59.44 19.26 42.80
N ASN A 229 60.34 18.79 41.92
CA ASN A 229 60.94 17.43 41.70
C ASN A 229 60.45 16.74 40.41
N LYS A 230 61.29 16.51 39.38
CA LYS A 230 62.53 15.71 39.26
C LYS A 230 62.38 14.29 39.82
N HIS A 231 62.03 13.33 38.95
CA HIS A 231 62.99 12.36 38.40
C HIS A 231 62.45 11.75 37.12
#